data_AF-A0A0E9ND06-F1
#
_entry.id   AF-A0A0E9ND06-F1
#
_cell.length_a   1.000
_cell.length_b   1.000
_cell.length_c   1.000
_cell.angle_alpha   90.00
_cell.angle_beta   90.00
_cell.angle_gamma   90.00
#
_symmetry.space_group_name_H-M   'P 1'
#
loop_
_entity.id
_entity.type
_entity.pdbx_description
1 polymer ?
#
loop_
_entity_poly.entity_id
_entity_poly.type
_entity_poly.pdbx_seq_one_letter_code
_entity_poly.pdbx_strand_id
1 'polypeptide(L)'
;MRGGVRESVLPQIAMQGLHIGRNGRQAFDRPTVESIHSITSKMFSFTRVLRNAEHIATTGITGLAAVAKPRPVLLEHYKNTLAALSELPSHAVYRQATEALTKHRQSIVEATESADEIEQKIGAGLIEEVILQAETELSLAKKMKEWKPWEALEEPAPKGQWEYFEKK
;
A
#
# COMPACT_ATOMS: atom_id res chain seq x y z
N MET A 1 -84.46 -25.17 -24.59
CA MET A 1 -85.23 -25.52 -25.80
C MET A 1 -84.36 -25.31 -27.03
N ARG A 2 -84.21 -26.37 -27.84
CA ARG A 2 -83.70 -26.45 -29.24
C ARG A 2 -82.22 -26.04 -29.43
N GLY A 3 -81.29 -26.92 -29.82
CA GLY A 3 -81.37 -28.22 -30.48
C GLY A 3 -81.13 -28.09 -31.99
N GLY A 4 -80.12 -28.82 -32.50
CA GLY A 4 -79.74 -29.00 -33.91
C GLY A 4 -78.24 -28.75 -34.08
N VAL A 5 -77.31 -29.71 -34.25
CA VAL A 5 -77.26 -31.06 -34.84
C VAL A 5 -77.54 -31.12 -36.35
N ARG A 6 -76.56 -31.73 -37.04
CA ARG A 6 -76.52 -32.41 -38.37
C ARG A 6 -75.58 -31.69 -39.35
N GLU A 7 -74.73 -32.33 -40.15
CA GLU A 7 -74.37 -33.74 -40.40
C GLU A 7 -73.06 -33.69 -41.22
N SER A 8 -71.99 -34.35 -40.79
CA SER A 8 -71.31 -35.48 -41.46
C SER A 8 -71.38 -35.54 -43.00
N VAL A 9 -70.22 -35.44 -43.66
CA VAL A 9 -69.88 -36.27 -44.84
C VAL A 9 -68.37 -36.56 -44.83
N LEU A 10 -68.02 -37.83 -44.59
CA LEU A 10 -66.77 -38.51 -44.99
C LEU A 10 -67.04 -39.25 -46.32
N PRO A 11 -66.08 -39.92 -46.99
CA PRO A 11 -64.61 -39.81 -47.03
C PRO A 11 -64.09 -39.71 -48.49
N GLN A 12 -62.77 -39.59 -48.73
CA GLN A 12 -62.14 -40.35 -49.81
C GLN A 12 -60.66 -40.58 -49.51
N ILE A 13 -60.31 -41.85 -49.48
CA ILE A 13 -58.99 -42.43 -49.27
C ILE A 13 -58.17 -42.29 -50.56
N ALA A 14 -56.93 -41.82 -50.45
CA ALA A 14 -55.88 -42.08 -51.44
C ALA A 14 -54.59 -42.42 -50.71
N MET A 15 -54.40 -43.72 -50.51
CA MET A 15 -53.13 -44.38 -50.23
C MET A 15 -52.16 -44.08 -51.38
N GLN A 16 -51.00 -43.47 -51.12
CA GLN A 16 -49.74 -43.79 -51.81
C GLN A 16 -48.52 -43.45 -50.93
N GLY A 17 -47.59 -44.40 -50.84
CA GLY A 17 -46.16 -44.06 -50.92
C GLY A 17 -45.38 -43.97 -49.61
N LEU A 18 -45.04 -45.13 -49.07
CA LEU A 18 -43.91 -45.37 -48.18
C LEU A 18 -42.62 -44.72 -48.73
N HIS A 19 -42.01 -43.78 -48.01
CA HIS A 19 -40.57 -43.50 -48.12
C HIS A 19 -39.98 -43.26 -46.72
N ILE A 20 -39.17 -44.24 -46.32
CA ILE A 20 -38.44 -44.30 -45.05
C ILE A 20 -37.34 -43.24 -45.06
N GLY A 21 -37.47 -42.23 -44.19
CA GLY A 21 -36.54 -41.11 -44.06
C GLY A 21 -36.01 -40.96 -42.63
N ARG A 22 -34.93 -41.71 -42.34
CA ARG A 22 -33.79 -41.41 -41.44
C ARG A 22 -34.02 -40.51 -40.21
N ASN A 23 -33.96 -41.15 -39.04
CA ASN A 23 -33.31 -40.73 -37.78
C ASN A 23 -33.03 -39.23 -37.58
N GLY A 24 -33.94 -38.55 -36.87
CA GLY A 24 -33.67 -37.27 -36.22
C GLY A 24 -32.74 -37.44 -35.02
N ARG A 25 -31.43 -37.39 -35.27
CA ARG A 25 -30.46 -37.02 -34.23
C ARG A 25 -30.69 -35.55 -33.92
N GLN A 26 -31.10 -35.22 -32.70
CA GLN A 26 -31.01 -33.85 -32.21
C GLN A 26 -29.57 -33.41 -32.40
N ALA A 27 -29.36 -32.42 -33.27
CA ALA A 27 -28.07 -31.79 -33.46
C ALA A 27 -27.74 -31.07 -32.14
N PHE A 28 -26.84 -31.68 -31.38
CA PHE A 28 -26.14 -30.96 -30.32
C PHE A 28 -25.23 -29.97 -31.06
N ASP A 29 -25.74 -28.77 -31.31
CA ASP A 29 -24.97 -27.70 -31.92
C ASP A 29 -23.71 -27.48 -31.09
N ARG A 30 -22.57 -27.90 -31.63
CA ARG A 30 -21.27 -27.52 -31.07
C ARG A 30 -21.21 -26.00 -31.15
N PRO A 31 -21.00 -25.29 -30.02
CA PRO A 31 -20.75 -23.87 -30.11
C PRO A 31 -19.51 -23.69 -30.99
N THR A 32 -19.65 -22.92 -32.07
CA THR A 32 -18.54 -22.53 -32.92
C THR A 32 -17.51 -21.79 -32.06
N VAL A 33 -16.23 -21.98 -32.38
CA VAL A 33 -15.08 -21.37 -31.65
C VAL A 33 -15.23 -19.85 -31.44
N GLU A 34 -16.01 -19.18 -32.28
CA GLU A 34 -16.41 -17.77 -32.18
C GLU A 34 -17.17 -17.44 -30.87
N SER A 35 -18.04 -18.32 -30.39
CA SER A 35 -18.87 -18.09 -29.18
C SER A 35 -18.07 -18.28 -27.88
N ILE A 36 -17.06 -19.14 -27.89
CA ILE A 36 -16.18 -19.38 -26.74
C ILE A 36 -15.28 -18.16 -26.45
N HIS A 37 -14.91 -17.40 -27.48
CA HIS A 37 -14.11 -16.17 -27.33
C HIS A 37 -14.89 -14.99 -26.72
N SER A 38 -16.21 -14.92 -26.91
CA SER A 38 -17.03 -13.84 -26.34
C SER A 38 -17.28 -14.02 -24.82
N ILE A 39 -17.54 -15.26 -24.39
CA ILE A 39 -17.83 -15.58 -22.98
C ILE A 39 -16.56 -15.51 -22.11
N THR A 40 -15.40 -15.91 -22.66
CA THR A 40 -14.12 -15.77 -21.97
C THR A 40 -13.57 -14.34 -21.97
N SER A 41 -13.93 -13.51 -22.97
CA SER A 41 -13.54 -12.09 -23.02
C SER A 41 -14.24 -11.23 -21.95
N LYS A 42 -15.53 -11.51 -21.66
CA LYS A 42 -16.30 -10.78 -20.64
C LYS A 42 -15.94 -11.13 -19.19
N MET A 43 -15.39 -12.31 -18.92
CA MET A 43 -14.95 -12.71 -17.57
C MET A 43 -13.50 -12.34 -17.22
N PHE A 44 -12.69 -11.90 -18.20
CA PHE A 44 -11.31 -11.44 -17.97
C PHE A 44 -11.12 -9.92 -17.99
N SER A 45 -12.18 -9.15 -18.25
CA SER A 45 -12.11 -7.68 -18.29
C SER A 45 -12.41 -7.01 -16.94
N PHE A 46 -12.81 -7.77 -15.90
CA PHE A 46 -13.06 -7.23 -14.56
C PHE A 46 -11.93 -7.47 -13.55
N THR A 47 -10.93 -8.31 -13.88
CA THR A 47 -9.79 -8.58 -12.99
C THR A 47 -8.65 -7.56 -13.13
N ARG A 48 -8.68 -6.68 -14.13
CA ARG A 48 -7.66 -5.62 -14.30
C ARG A 48 -7.92 -4.36 -13.46
N VAL A 49 -9.19 -4.03 -13.18
CA VAL A 49 -9.56 -2.82 -12.43
C VAL A 49 -9.25 -2.97 -10.93
N LEU A 50 -9.28 -4.19 -10.39
CA LEU A 50 -8.94 -4.46 -8.99
C LEU A 50 -7.43 -4.59 -8.72
N ARG A 51 -6.57 -4.59 -9.74
CA ARG A 51 -5.11 -4.72 -9.58
C ARG A 51 -4.38 -3.38 -9.39
N ASN A 52 -5.05 -2.25 -9.64
CA ASN A 52 -4.45 -0.92 -9.52
C ASN A 52 -4.51 -0.33 -8.09
N ALA A 53 -5.15 -1.01 -7.13
CA ALA A 53 -5.38 -0.45 -5.80
C ALA A 53 -4.18 -0.54 -4.84
N GLU A 54 -3.10 -1.27 -5.17
CA GLU A 54 -1.93 -1.41 -4.28
C GLU A 54 -0.60 -1.53 -5.06
N HIS A 55 -0.40 -0.72 -6.10
CA HIS A 55 0.96 -0.54 -6.62
C HIS A 55 1.73 0.39 -5.69
N ILE A 56 2.47 -0.19 -4.73
CA ILE A 56 3.46 0.53 -3.96
C ILE A 56 4.51 1.04 -4.97
N ALA A 57 4.55 2.35 -5.18
CA ALA A 57 5.52 2.98 -6.07
C ALA A 57 6.94 2.71 -5.57
N THR A 58 7.89 2.50 -6.48
CA THR A 58 9.30 2.37 -6.08
C THR A 58 9.83 3.72 -5.61
N THR A 59 10.62 3.73 -4.54
CA THR A 59 11.31 4.92 -4.02
C THR A 59 12.41 5.45 -4.95
N GLY A 60 12.85 4.65 -5.93
CA GLY A 60 13.98 5.00 -6.80
C GLY A 60 15.35 4.94 -6.11
N ILE A 61 15.40 4.59 -4.81
CA ILE A 61 16.63 4.46 -4.02
C ILE A 61 16.93 2.98 -3.77
N THR A 62 18.15 2.55 -4.08
CA THR A 62 18.56 1.15 -3.87
C THR A 62 18.60 0.82 -2.39
N GLY A 63 17.96 -0.30 -1.99
CA GLY A 63 17.95 -0.77 -0.61
C GLY A 63 16.89 -0.10 0.28
N LEU A 64 16.12 0.86 -0.22
CA LEU A 64 15.01 1.50 0.50
C LEU A 64 13.67 1.01 -0.05
N ALA A 65 13.03 0.10 0.67
CA ALA A 65 11.72 -0.42 0.28
C ALA A 65 10.62 0.62 0.57
N ALA A 66 9.67 0.75 -0.36
CA ALA A 66 8.53 1.64 -0.18
C ALA A 66 7.53 1.11 0.84
N VAL A 67 6.96 2.01 1.63
CA VAL A 67 6.11 1.67 2.77
C VAL A 67 4.65 1.95 2.44
N ALA A 68 3.78 0.95 2.55
CA ALA A 68 2.36 1.08 2.18
C ALA A 68 1.59 2.11 3.04
N LYS A 69 1.94 2.25 4.32
CA LYS A 69 1.27 3.17 5.27
C LYS A 69 2.31 3.90 6.13
N PRO A 70 2.95 4.96 5.60
CA PRO A 70 4.08 5.61 6.27
C PRO A 70 3.66 6.43 7.50
N ARG A 71 2.49 7.08 7.47
CA ARG A 71 1.98 7.94 8.55
C ARG A 71 1.87 7.26 9.93
N PRO A 72 1.18 6.10 10.08
CA PRO A 72 1.10 5.44 11.38
C PRO A 72 2.46 4.98 11.90
N VAL A 73 3.33 4.51 11.00
CA VAL A 73 4.70 4.08 11.33
C VAL A 73 5.51 5.25 11.90
N LEU A 74 5.48 6.42 11.24
CA LEU A 74 6.14 7.63 11.75
C LEU A 74 5.63 8.06 13.13
N LEU A 75 4.30 8.06 13.33
CA LEU A 75 3.72 8.43 14.61
C LEU A 75 4.12 7.47 15.73
N GLU A 76 4.24 6.17 15.44
CA GLU A 76 4.74 5.18 16.38
C GLU A 76 6.21 5.47 16.76
N HIS A 77 7.08 5.68 15.78
CA HIS A 77 8.49 5.98 16.05
C HIS A 77 8.67 7.27 16.85
N TYR A 78 7.91 8.33 16.55
CA TYR A 78 7.97 9.58 17.31
C TYR A 78 7.49 9.42 18.74
N LYS A 79 6.39 8.69 18.98
CA LYS A 79 5.93 8.39 20.35
C LYS A 79 6.97 7.59 21.13
N ASN A 80 7.56 6.57 20.52
CA ASN A 80 8.61 5.76 21.12
C ASN A 80 9.87 6.59 21.42
N THR A 81 10.23 7.52 20.53
CA THR A 81 11.37 8.42 20.71
C THR A 81 11.13 9.38 21.87
N LEU A 82 9.94 10.00 21.94
CA LEU A 82 9.59 10.89 23.06
C LEU A 82 9.55 10.14 24.40
N ALA A 83 9.10 8.89 24.41
CA ALA A 83 9.17 8.04 25.60
C ALA A 83 10.63 7.78 26.03
N ALA A 84 11.51 7.41 25.09
CA ALA A 84 12.93 7.21 25.39
C ALA A 84 13.62 8.49 25.88
N LEU A 85 13.32 9.65 25.28
CA LEU A 85 13.87 10.95 25.69
C LEU A 85 13.40 11.38 27.09
N SER A 86 12.21 10.94 27.52
CA SER A 86 11.69 11.26 28.84
C SER A 86 12.54 10.72 29.99
N GLU A 87 13.31 9.65 29.74
CA GLU A 87 14.24 9.02 30.69
C GLU A 87 15.57 9.79 30.83
N LEU A 88 15.90 10.66 29.87
CA LEU A 88 17.12 11.47 29.89
C LEU A 88 16.94 12.70 30.80
N PRO A 89 18.00 13.31 31.35
CA PRO A 89 17.85 14.50 32.18
C PRO A 89 17.35 15.71 31.38
N SER A 90 16.50 16.55 31.98
CA SER A 90 15.87 17.72 31.31
C SER A 90 16.84 18.82 30.88
N HIS A 91 18.02 18.90 31.51
CA HIS A 91 19.07 19.87 31.17
C HIS A 91 19.95 19.41 30.00
N ALA A 92 19.86 18.15 29.57
CA ALA A 92 20.65 17.66 28.45
C ALA A 92 20.23 18.38 27.16
N VAL A 93 21.18 19.07 26.52
CA VAL A 93 20.93 19.80 25.27
C VAL A 93 20.42 18.87 24.18
N TYR A 94 20.95 17.65 24.10
CA TYR A 94 20.47 16.61 23.18
C TYR A 94 18.97 16.33 23.37
N ARG A 95 18.51 16.13 24.62
CA ARG A 95 17.10 15.88 24.93
C ARG A 95 16.22 17.05 24.44
N GLN A 96 16.61 18.28 24.75
CA GLN A 96 15.84 19.49 24.39
C GLN A 96 15.73 19.65 22.87
N ALA A 97 16.85 19.49 22.16
CA ALA A 97 16.89 19.62 20.71
C ALA A 97 16.06 18.53 20.01
N THR A 98 16.26 17.26 20.40
CA THR A 98 15.53 16.14 19.79
C THR A 98 14.05 16.20 20.13
N GLU A 99 13.65 16.53 21.36
CA GLU A 99 12.24 16.69 21.71
C GLU A 99 11.55 17.78 20.88
N ALA A 100 12.20 18.93 20.70
CA ALA A 100 11.65 20.02 19.89
C ALA A 100 11.47 19.60 18.43
N LEU A 101 12.48 18.94 17.86
CA LEU A 101 12.46 18.45 16.49
C LEU A 101 11.39 17.37 16.30
N THR A 102 11.33 16.37 17.18
CA THR A 102 10.36 15.27 17.11
C THR A 102 8.93 15.79 17.28
N LYS A 103 8.66 16.70 18.22
CA LYS A 103 7.33 17.32 18.39
C LYS A 103 6.92 18.13 17.18
N HIS A 104 7.84 18.90 16.60
CA HIS A 104 7.57 19.66 15.38
C HIS A 104 7.19 18.73 14.21
N ARG A 105 7.98 17.69 13.95
CA ARG A 105 7.68 16.70 12.89
C ARG A 105 6.39 15.93 13.16
N GLN A 106 6.16 15.52 14.41
CA GLN A 106 4.92 14.85 14.81
C GLN A 106 3.70 15.73 14.53
N SER A 107 3.76 17.03 14.85
CA SER A 107 2.65 17.96 14.58
C SER A 107 2.32 18.08 13.09
N ILE A 108 3.33 18.05 12.22
CA ILE A 108 3.15 18.06 10.75
C ILE A 108 2.44 16.79 10.28
N VAL A 109 2.88 15.63 10.77
CA VAL A 109 2.34 14.30 10.42
C VAL A 109 0.92 14.11 10.96
N GLU A 110 0.59 14.71 12.10
CA GLU A 110 -0.77 14.70 12.66
C GLU A 110 -1.71 15.60 11.84
N ALA A 111 -1.26 16.79 11.46
CA ALA A 111 -2.05 17.78 10.72
C ALA A 111 -2.25 17.44 9.23
N THR A 112 -1.45 16.55 8.66
CA THR A 112 -1.40 16.30 7.21
C THR A 112 -1.65 14.82 6.91
N GLU A 113 -2.48 14.52 5.91
CA GLU A 113 -2.76 13.13 5.52
C GLU A 113 -1.93 12.65 4.34
N SER A 114 -1.62 13.54 3.40
CA SER A 114 -0.85 13.24 2.19
C SER A 114 0.64 13.09 2.50
N ALA A 115 1.27 12.03 1.99
CA ALA A 115 2.71 11.80 2.14
C ALA A 115 3.53 12.93 1.48
N ASP A 116 3.18 13.33 0.26
CA ASP A 116 3.88 14.37 -0.50
C ASP A 116 3.90 15.73 0.25
N GLU A 117 2.79 16.09 0.90
CA GLU A 117 2.72 17.31 1.69
C GLU A 117 3.56 17.22 2.97
N ILE A 118 3.63 16.03 3.59
CA ILE A 118 4.49 15.78 4.75
C ILE A 118 5.96 15.94 4.34
N GLU A 119 6.36 15.37 3.20
CA GLU A 119 7.71 15.48 2.66
C GLU A 119 8.11 16.94 2.43
N GLN A 120 7.23 17.72 1.80
CA GLN A 120 7.48 19.14 1.55
C GLN A 120 7.60 19.96 2.84
N LYS A 121 6.72 19.71 3.82
CA LYS A 121 6.73 20.45 5.09
C LYS A 121 7.93 20.08 5.97
N ILE A 122 8.36 18.82 5.96
CA ILE A 122 9.53 18.36 6.73
C ILE A 122 10.84 18.73 6.02
N GLY A 123 10.87 18.68 4.69
CA GLY A 123 12.02 19.06 3.87
C GLY A 123 13.25 18.16 4.06
N ALA A 124 13.03 16.86 4.31
CA ALA A 124 14.11 15.91 4.65
C ALA A 124 14.15 14.68 3.73
N GLY A 125 13.81 14.84 2.46
CA GLY A 125 13.78 13.76 1.47
C GLY A 125 12.44 13.03 1.41
N LEU A 126 12.46 11.78 0.94
CA LEU A 126 11.28 10.94 0.81
C LEU A 126 10.75 10.50 2.18
N ILE A 127 9.46 10.14 2.24
CA ILE A 127 8.82 9.72 3.48
C ILE A 127 9.48 8.47 4.08
N GLU A 128 9.98 7.55 3.26
CA GLU A 128 10.74 6.38 3.70
C GLU A 128 12.09 6.74 4.34
N GLU A 129 12.77 7.78 3.84
CA GLU A 129 14.02 8.27 4.44
C GLU A 129 13.74 8.91 5.81
N VAL A 130 12.61 9.61 5.93
CA VAL A 130 12.16 10.19 7.20
C VAL A 130 11.82 9.10 8.22
N ILE A 131 11.24 7.97 7.78
CA ILE A 131 11.01 6.79 8.64
C ILE A 131 12.34 6.23 9.12
N LEU A 132 13.30 6.00 8.21
CA LEU A 132 14.63 5.49 8.54
C LEU A 132 15.35 6.43 9.52
N GLN A 133 15.23 7.74 9.34
CA GLN A 133 15.76 8.73 10.27
C GLN A 133 15.10 8.61 11.65
N ALA A 134 13.78 8.44 11.72
CA ALA A 134 13.06 8.28 12.99
C ALA A 134 13.46 6.98 13.72
N GLU A 135 13.64 5.88 13.00
CA GLU A 135 14.16 4.62 13.55
C GLU A 135 15.59 4.76 14.08
N THR A 136 16.45 5.43 13.31
CA THR A 136 17.84 5.68 13.69
C THR A 136 17.91 6.57 14.93
N GLU A 137 17.07 7.61 15.01
CA GLU A 137 16.99 8.50 16.17
C GLU A 137 16.54 7.75 17.42
N LEU A 138 15.55 6.85 17.30
CA LEU A 138 15.12 6.00 18.42
C LEU A 138 16.26 5.09 18.90
N SER A 139 17.02 4.49 17.99
CA SER A 139 18.20 3.68 18.31
C SER A 139 19.30 4.51 18.98
N LEU A 140 19.54 5.72 18.48
CA LEU A 140 20.49 6.66 19.06
C LEU A 140 20.07 7.08 20.47
N ALA A 141 18.80 7.45 20.69
CA ALA A 141 18.31 7.84 22.01
C ALA A 141 18.53 6.75 23.07
N LYS A 142 18.35 5.47 22.70
CA LYS A 142 18.66 4.32 23.58
C LYS A 142 20.14 4.24 23.93
N LYS A 143 21.04 4.51 22.97
CA LYS A 143 22.50 4.56 23.21
C LYS A 143 22.91 5.76 24.04
N MET A 144 22.27 6.91 23.84
CA MET A 144 22.55 8.13 24.59
C MET A 144 22.28 7.95 26.09
N LYS A 145 21.31 7.11 26.45
CA LYS A 145 21.07 6.69 27.84
C LYS A 145 22.29 5.99 28.47
N GLU A 146 22.99 5.17 27.69
CA GLU A 146 24.19 4.46 28.12
C GLU A 146 25.41 5.38 28.14
N TRP A 147 25.61 6.18 27.08
CA TRP A 147 26.80 7.01 26.88
C TRP A 147 26.83 8.28 27.74
N LYS A 148 25.67 8.78 28.17
CA LYS A 148 25.52 9.97 29.02
C LYS A 148 26.39 11.17 28.63
N PRO A 149 26.34 11.63 27.36
CA PRO A 149 27.23 12.70 26.86
C PRO A 149 26.93 14.09 27.44
N TRP A 150 25.93 14.23 28.30
CA TRP A 150 25.64 15.45 29.06
C TRP A 150 26.50 15.58 30.32
N GLU A 151 27.25 14.54 30.70
CA GLU A 151 28.21 14.61 31.79
C GLU A 151 29.45 15.41 31.38
N ALA A 152 30.24 15.85 32.37
CA ALA A 152 31.49 16.54 32.10
C ALA A 152 32.46 15.65 31.32
N LEU A 153 33.39 16.25 30.57
CA LEU A 153 34.42 15.50 29.86
C LEU A 153 35.15 14.53 30.81
N GLU A 154 35.21 13.26 30.43
CA GLU A 154 35.91 12.23 31.19
C GLU A 154 37.42 12.53 31.27
N GLU A 155 38.01 12.98 30.16
CA GLU A 155 39.41 13.39 30.09
C GLU A 155 39.54 14.82 29.54
N PRO A 156 40.13 15.77 30.30
CA PRO A 156 40.44 17.08 29.75
C PRO A 156 41.58 16.98 28.73
N ALA A 157 41.58 17.87 27.74
CA ALA A 157 42.62 17.89 26.72
C ALA A 157 44.02 18.12 27.37
N PRO A 158 45.03 17.31 27.00
CA PRO A 158 46.41 17.57 27.39
C PRO A 158 46.87 18.96 26.93
N LYS A 159 47.74 19.60 27.72
CA LYS A 159 48.29 20.92 27.37
C LYS A 159 49.03 20.83 26.04
N GLY A 160 48.69 21.70 25.09
CA GLY A 160 49.28 21.73 23.74
C GLY A 160 48.65 20.79 22.71
N GLN A 161 47.66 19.94 23.08
CA GLN A 161 47.03 18.99 22.15
C GLN A 161 46.37 19.67 20.94
N TRP A 162 45.74 20.83 21.17
CA TRP A 162 45.02 21.61 20.16
C TRP A 162 45.76 22.88 19.75
N GLU A 163 47.03 23.04 20.16
CA GLU A 163 47.90 24.10 19.68
C GLU A 163 48.52 23.65 18.36
N TYR A 164 48.17 24.33 17.26
CA TYR A 164 48.73 24.07 15.94
C TYR A 164 49.91 25.02 15.65
N PHE A 165 50.38 25.04 14.41
CA PHE A 165 51.45 25.98 14.01
C PHE A 165 50.92 27.41 13.91
N GLU A 166 51.44 28.30 14.75
CA GLU A 166 51.29 29.75 14.56
C GLU A 166 52.07 30.17 13.30
N LYS A 167 51.41 30.90 12.38
CA LYS A 167 52.13 31.53 11.26
C LYS A 167 52.95 32.70 11.82
N LYS A 168 54.27 32.56 11.78
CA LYS A 168 55.22 33.64 12.04
C LYS A 168 55.16 34.72 10.97
#